data_AF-A0A327ZMH8-F1
#
_entry.id   AF-A0A327ZMH8-F1
#
_cell.length_a   1.000
_cell.length_b   1.000
_cell.length_c   1.000
_cell.angle_alpha   90.00
_cell.angle_beta   90.00
_cell.angle_gamma   90.00
#
_symmetry.space_group_name_H-M   'P 1'
#
loop_
_entity.id
_entity.type
_entity.pdbx_description
1 polymer ?
#
loop_
_entity_poly.entity_id
_entity_poly.type
_entity_poly.pdbx_seq_one_letter_code
_entity_poly.pdbx_strand_id
1 'polypeptide(L)'
;MRRPVSRVVLDPAVPRRHHPGPADNAVLDGIRLIASLLSEGLRFVHESCAGWIEEIGGYVWDEKAALLGEDKPVKVGDHSLDAGRYAIKAPEVL
;
A
#
# COMPACT_ATOMS: atom_id res chain seq x y z
N MET A 1 7.83 -25.15 -6.33
CA MET A 1 6.64 -25.13 -7.21
C MET A 1 6.01 -23.75 -7.10
N ARG A 2 5.88 -22.96 -8.17
CA ARG A 2 5.22 -21.64 -8.09
C ARG A 2 3.72 -21.85 -7.97
N ARG A 3 3.10 -21.34 -6.90
CA ARG A 3 1.64 -21.30 -6.81
C ARG A 3 1.10 -20.35 -7.91
N PRO A 4 -0.01 -20.69 -8.56
CA PRO A 4 -0.66 -19.77 -9.49
C PRO A 4 -1.07 -18.48 -8.75
N VAL A 5 -1.05 -17.36 -9.47
CA VAL A 5 -1.55 -16.07 -8.93
C VAL A 5 -3.05 -16.20 -8.69
N SER A 6 -3.48 -16.04 -7.44
CA SER A 6 -4.89 -16.14 -7.06
C SER A 6 -5.69 -14.88 -7.37
N ARG A 7 -5.05 -13.70 -7.34
CA ARG A 7 -5.70 -12.41 -7.58
C ARG A 7 -4.70 -11.35 -8.01
N VAL A 8 -5.17 -10.43 -8.87
CA VAL A 8 -4.54 -9.14 -9.15
C VAL A 8 -5.47 -8.04 -8.63
N VAL A 9 -4.90 -7.09 -7.89
CA VAL A 9 -5.62 -5.94 -7.33
C VAL A 9 -5.08 -4.68 -8.01
N LEU A 10 -5.97 -3.77 -8.39
CA LEU A 10 -5.60 -2.54 -9.10
C LEU A 10 -6.29 -1.34 -8.46
N ASP A 11 -5.60 -0.20 -8.48
CA ASP A 11 -6.18 1.09 -8.11
C ASP A 11 -7.47 1.34 -8.92
N PRO A 12 -8.59 1.69 -8.27
CA PRO A 12 -9.85 1.99 -8.94
C PRO A 12 -9.76 3.09 -10.02
N ALA A 13 -8.80 4.00 -9.93
CA ALA A 13 -8.60 5.09 -10.89
C ALA A 13 -7.98 4.63 -12.22
N VAL A 14 -7.41 3.41 -12.28
CA VAL A 14 -6.72 2.90 -13.48
C VAL A 14 -7.69 2.09 -14.37
N PRO A 15 -7.75 2.37 -15.70
CA PRO A 15 -8.59 1.62 -16.62
C PRO A 15 -8.25 0.13 -16.64
N ARG A 16 -9.26 -0.72 -16.45
CA ARG A 16 -9.08 -2.17 -16.34
C ARG A 16 -8.90 -2.82 -17.71
N ARG A 17 -7.69 -3.27 -18.03
CA ARG A 17 -7.42 -4.12 -19.22
C ARG A 17 -7.66 -5.62 -18.97
N HIS A 18 -7.77 -6.03 -17.71
CA HIS A 18 -8.10 -7.41 -17.26
C HIS A 18 -9.28 -7.37 -16.25
N HIS A 19 -9.61 -8.47 -15.56
CA HIS A 19 -10.62 -8.48 -14.48
C HIS A 19 -9.96 -8.40 -13.07
N PRO A 20 -9.20 -7.35 -12.71
CA PRO A 20 -8.65 -7.23 -11.37
C PRO A 20 -9.76 -6.90 -10.37
N GLY A 21 -9.55 -7.33 -9.13
CA GLY A 21 -10.36 -6.85 -8.00
C GLY A 21 -10.07 -5.37 -7.73
N PRO A 22 -11.08 -4.57 -7.33
CA PRO A 22 -10.81 -3.20 -6.88
C PRO A 22 -9.93 -3.22 -5.63
N ALA A 23 -8.90 -2.36 -5.60
CA ALA A 23 -8.20 -2.06 -4.36
C ALA A 23 -9.10 -1.27 -3.41
N ASP A 24 -8.99 -1.55 -2.12
CA ASP A 24 -9.52 -0.66 -1.09
C ASP A 24 -8.54 0.51 -0.90
N ASN A 25 -9.00 1.71 -1.25
CA ASN A 25 -8.20 2.93 -1.20
C ASN A 25 -8.45 3.81 0.04
N ALA A 26 -8.99 3.25 1.14
CA ALA A 26 -9.00 3.99 2.41
C ALA A 26 -7.55 4.06 2.95
N VAL A 27 -6.88 5.17 2.63
CA VAL A 27 -5.43 5.41 2.82
C VAL A 27 -5.01 5.25 4.27
N LEU A 28 -5.67 5.96 5.20
CA LEU A 28 -5.32 5.94 6.62
C LEU A 28 -5.40 4.54 7.23
N ASP A 29 -6.48 3.82 6.95
CA ASP A 29 -6.65 2.45 7.45
C ASP A 29 -5.58 1.50 6.88
N GLY A 30 -5.22 1.69 5.61
CA GLY A 30 -4.16 0.91 4.98
C GLY A 30 -2.78 1.18 5.58
N ILE A 31 -2.45 2.45 5.84
CA ILE A 31 -1.19 2.84 6.51
C ILE A 31 -1.14 2.23 7.92
N ARG A 32 -2.23 2.36 8.69
CA ARG A 32 -2.33 1.80 10.05
C ARG A 32 -2.14 0.28 10.04
N LEU A 33 -2.78 -0.43 9.12
CA LEU A 33 -2.65 -1.88 8.99
C LEU A 33 -1.20 -2.29 8.71
N ILE A 34 -0.55 -1.65 7.73
CA ILE A 34 0.86 -1.97 7.39
C ILE A 34 1.76 -1.69 8.60
N ALA A 35 1.61 -0.54 9.25
CA ALA A 35 2.39 -0.18 10.42
C ALA A 35 2.26 -1.23 11.54
N SER A 36 1.04 -1.66 11.85
CA SER A 36 0.79 -2.73 12.83
C SER A 36 1.45 -4.05 12.42
N LEU A 37 1.29 -4.49 11.16
CA LEU A 37 1.86 -5.75 10.69
C LEU A 37 3.40 -5.76 10.69
N LEU A 38 4.03 -4.63 10.37
CA LEU A 38 5.49 -4.49 10.44
C LEU A 38 5.98 -4.44 11.89
N SER A 39 5.29 -3.69 12.75
CA SER A 39 5.64 -3.57 14.18
C SER A 39 5.55 -4.91 14.92
N GLU A 40 4.55 -5.73 14.58
CA GLU A 40 4.36 -7.06 15.18
C GLU A 40 5.23 -8.14 14.50
N GLY A 41 6.03 -7.81 13.48
CA GLY A 41 6.83 -8.79 12.74
C GLY A 41 6.00 -9.82 11.98
N LEU A 42 4.74 -9.51 11.68
CA LEU A 42 3.84 -10.36 10.89
C LEU A 42 4.03 -10.18 9.39
N ARG A 43 4.74 -9.12 8.97
CA ARG A 43 5.18 -8.90 7.59
C ARG A 43 6.61 -8.38 7.57
N PHE A 44 7.32 -8.77 6.52
CA PHE A 44 8.70 -8.37 6.24
C PHE A 44 8.79 -7.92 4.79
N VAL A 45 9.71 -6.99 4.52
CA VAL A 45 10.05 -6.58 3.17
C VAL A 45 11.40 -7.16 2.79
N HIS A 46 11.42 -7.87 1.67
CA HIS A 46 12.63 -8.49 1.16
C HIS A 46 13.56 -7.43 0.57
N GLU A 47 14.87 -7.64 0.67
CA GLU A 47 15.90 -6.71 0.17
C GLU A 47 15.77 -6.39 -1.34
N SER A 48 15.15 -7.28 -2.11
CA SER A 48 14.90 -7.07 -3.54
C SER A 48 13.79 -6.07 -3.85
N CYS A 49 13.01 -5.63 -2.86
CA CYS A 49 11.94 -4.65 -3.02
C CYS A 49 12.52 -3.22 -3.02
N ALA A 50 13.44 -2.94 -3.95
CA ALA A 50 14.21 -1.70 -4.00
C ALA A 50 13.33 -0.44 -3.97
N GLY A 51 12.27 -0.39 -4.79
CA GLY A 51 11.35 0.76 -4.79
C GLY A 51 10.69 1.01 -3.44
N TRP A 52 10.28 -0.04 -2.72
CA TRP A 52 9.70 0.12 -1.38
C TRP A 52 10.73 0.64 -0.37
N ILE A 53 11.96 0.13 -0.44
CA ILE A 53 13.08 0.54 0.43
C ILE A 53 13.54 1.97 0.15
N GLU A 54 13.55 2.39 -1.12
CA GLU A 54 13.89 3.75 -1.54
C GLU A 54 12.81 4.76 -1.14
N GLU A 55 11.54 4.38 -1.29
CA GLU A 55 10.39 5.25 -1.04
C GLU A 55 10.08 5.44 0.45
N ILE A 56 10.26 4.41 1.30
CA ILE A 56 9.78 4.44 2.70
C ILE A 56 10.38 5.59 3.53
N GLY A 57 11.63 5.98 3.26
CA GLY A 57 12.28 7.09 3.95
C GLY A 57 11.70 8.46 3.62
N GLY A 58 11.05 8.60 2.45
CA GLY A 58 10.39 9.83 2.00
C GLY A 58 8.89 9.86 2.25
N TYR A 59 8.31 8.79 2.79
CA TYR A 59 6.87 8.69 3.01
C TYR A 59 6.44 9.41 4.28
N VAL A 60 6.13 10.70 4.12
CA VAL A 60 5.87 11.63 5.23
C VAL A 60 4.44 12.18 5.20
N TRP A 61 3.98 12.64 6.37
CA TRP A 61 2.68 13.30 6.53
C TRP A 61 2.71 14.73 5.97
N ASP A 62 1.59 15.18 5.40
CA ASP A 62 1.42 16.56 4.94
C ASP A 62 1.14 17.49 6.12
N GLU A 63 2.16 18.27 6.52
CA GLU A 63 2.05 19.23 7.62
C GLU A 63 0.96 20.29 7.39
N LYS A 64 0.72 20.71 6.14
CA LYS A 64 -0.31 21.72 5.84
C LYS A 64 -1.70 21.14 5.99
N ALA A 65 -1.86 19.88 5.62
CA ALA A 65 -3.11 19.15 5.82
C ALA A 65 -3.41 18.97 7.32
N ALA A 66 -2.39 18.66 8.12
CA ALA A 66 -2.53 18.49 9.56
C ALA A 66 -3.03 19.78 10.24
N LEU A 67 -2.60 20.97 9.78
CA LEU A 67 -3.10 22.26 10.27
C LEU A 67 -4.61 22.48 10.02
N LEU A 68 -5.19 21.75 9.06
CA LEU A 68 -6.62 21.77 8.74
C LEU A 68 -7.38 20.60 9.40
N GLY A 69 -6.71 19.79 10.22
CA GLY A 69 -7.30 18.60 10.85
C GLY A 69 -7.43 17.41 9.90
N GLU A 70 -6.70 17.40 8.78
CA GLU A 70 -6.68 16.30 7.82
C GLU A 70 -5.39 15.48 7.95
N ASP A 71 -5.52 14.16 8.13
CA ASP A 71 -4.39 13.24 8.06
C ASP A 71 -4.26 12.68 6.63
N LYS A 72 -3.20 13.09 5.92
CA LYS A 72 -2.83 12.49 4.63
C LYS A 72 -1.33 12.54 4.37
N PRO A 73 -0.77 11.53 3.68
CA PRO A 73 0.62 11.57 3.26
C PRO A 73 0.84 12.56 2.11
N VAL A 74 2.06 13.04 1.96
CA VAL A 74 2.50 13.77 0.77
C VAL A 74 2.57 12.80 -0.42
N LYS A 75 1.90 13.16 -1.53
CA LYS A 75 1.83 12.38 -2.78
C LYS A 75 3.12 12.47 -3.61
N VAL A 76 4.25 12.04 -3.04
CA VAL A 76 5.58 12.06 -3.69
C VAL A 76 6.31 10.76 -3.37
N GLY A 77 6.74 10.04 -4.41
CA GLY A 77 7.51 8.80 -4.24
C GLY A 77 6.74 7.74 -3.45
N ASP A 78 5.46 7.54 -3.75
CA ASP A 78 4.58 6.62 -3.01
C ASP A 78 4.08 5.43 -3.83
N HIS A 79 4.59 5.22 -5.04
CA HIS A 79 4.04 4.23 -5.99
C HIS A 79 4.14 2.79 -5.46
N SER A 80 5.32 2.40 -4.97
CA SER A 80 5.58 1.06 -4.44
C SER A 80 4.87 0.87 -3.10
N LEU A 81 4.81 1.92 -2.27
CA LEU A 81 4.11 1.93 -0.99
C LEU A 81 2.59 1.78 -1.16
N ASP A 82 1.98 2.52 -2.11
CA ASP A 82 0.56 2.41 -2.43
C ASP A 82 0.22 1.03 -3.00
N ALA A 83 1.04 0.50 -3.91
CA ALA A 83 0.87 -0.86 -4.42
C ALA A 83 0.94 -1.91 -3.30
N GLY A 84 1.90 -1.78 -2.37
CA GLY A 84 2.03 -2.65 -1.21
C GLY A 84 0.82 -2.57 -0.28
N ARG A 85 0.31 -1.36 -0.03
CA ARG A 85 -0.90 -1.12 0.77
C ARG A 85 -2.12 -1.81 0.17
N TYR A 86 -2.32 -1.71 -1.13
CA TYR A 86 -3.42 -2.40 -1.82
C TYR A 86 -3.31 -3.92 -1.71
N ALA A 87 -2.10 -4.46 -1.89
CA ALA A 87 -1.87 -5.90 -1.79
C ALA A 87 -2.12 -6.44 -0.38
N ILE A 88 -1.75 -5.69 0.66
CA ILE A 88 -1.91 -6.08 2.07
C ILE A 88 -3.35 -5.91 2.55
N LYS A 89 -4.03 -4.83 2.15
CA LYS A 89 -5.42 -4.56 2.54
C LYS A 89 -6.42 -5.45 1.81
N ALA A 90 -6.03 -6.02 0.68
CA ALA A 90 -6.87 -6.97 -0.04
C ALA A 90 -7.13 -8.21 0.84
N PRO A 91 -8.40 -8.58 1.09
CA PRO A 91 -8.70 -9.78 1.83
C PRO A 91 -8.13 -11.00 1.09
N GLU A 92 -7.41 -11.86 1.81
CA GLU A 92 -7.16 -13.23 1.35
C GLU A 92 -8.51 -13.92 1.20
N VAL A 93 -8.81 -14.37 -0.01
CA VAL A 93 -9.87 -15.37 -0.19
C VAL A 93 -9.25 -16.68 0.25
N LEU A 94 -9.65 -17.17 1.44
CA LEU A 94 -9.46 -18.56 1.84
C LEU A 94 -10.15 -19.49 0.83
#